data_AF-A0A1S0TYU6-F1
#
_entry.id   AF-A0A1S0TYU6-F1
#
_cell.length_a   1.000
_cell.length_b   1.000
_cell.length_c   1.000
_cell.angle_alpha   90.00
_cell.angle_beta   90.00
_cell.angle_gamma   90.00
#
_symmetry.space_group_name_H-M   'P 1'
#
loop_
_entity.id
_entity.type
_entity.pdbx_description
1 polymer ?
#
loop_
_entity_poly.entity_id
_entity_poly.type
_entity_poly.pdbx_seq_one_letter_code
_entity_poly.pdbx_strand_id
1 'polypeptide(L)' 'MMVEEVIAITGGSGFLAQHLISYLQRTDHHERAVVEIRTIDRNPFNKFLGITSNFLF' A
#
# COMPACT_ATOMS: atom_id res chain seq x y z
N MET A 1 -21.73 -13.69 8.03
CA MET A 1 -20.50 -14.45 7.79
C MET A 1 -19.47 -13.44 7.32
N MET A 2 -18.33 -13.30 8.00
CA MET A 2 -17.27 -12.40 7.53
C MET A 2 -16.65 -13.01 6.27
N VAL A 3 -16.52 -12.21 5.22
CA VAL A 3 -15.82 -12.62 4.00
C VAL A 3 -14.35 -12.26 4.15
N GLU A 4 -13.48 -13.27 4.13
CA GLU A 4 -12.04 -13.06 4.08
C GLU A 4 -11.63 -12.62 2.67
N GLU A 5 -10.95 -11.49 2.58
CA GLU A 5 -10.58 -10.86 1.31
C GLU A 5 -9.06 -10.80 1.15
N VAL A 6 -8.58 -11.30 0.01
CA VAL A 6 -7.19 -11.19 -0.44
C VAL A 6 -7.14 -10.20 -1.60
N ILE A 7 -6.36 -9.12 -1.44
CA ILE A 7 -6.31 -8.03 -2.41
C ILE A 7 -4.95 -8.03 -3.11
N ALA A 8 -4.94 -8.03 -4.45
CA ALA A 8 -3.74 -7.85 -5.25
C ALA A 8 -3.67 -6.42 -5.82
N ILE A 9 -2.56 -5.72 -5.59
CA ILE A 9 -2.32 -4.34 -6.03
C ILE A 9 -1.13 -4.31 -6.98
N THR A 10 -1.34 -3.89 -8.22
CA THR A 10 -0.26 -3.62 -9.19
C THR A 10 0.31 -2.22 -8.99
N GLY A 11 1.61 -2.03 -9.23
CA GLY A 11 2.29 -0.76 -8.97
C GLY A 11 2.36 -0.45 -7.47
N GLY A 12 2.49 -1.50 -6.64
CA GLY A 12 2.41 -1.43 -5.19
C GLY A 12 3.40 -0.45 -4.54
N SER A 13 4.52 -0.14 -5.20
CA SER A 13 5.51 0.84 -4.75
C SER A 13 5.09 2.30 -4.98
N GLY A 14 4.09 2.55 -5.81
CA GLY A 14 3.63 3.88 -6.19
C GLY A 14 2.91 4.62 -5.07
N PHE A 15 2.92 5.95 -5.13
CA PHE A 15 2.31 6.82 -4.11
C PHE A 15 0.83 6.47 -3.84
N LEU A 16 0.03 6.28 -4.88
CA LEU A 16 -1.38 5.94 -4.76
C LEU A 16 -1.58 4.56 -4.11
N ALA A 17 -0.76 3.58 -4.51
CA ALA A 17 -0.85 2.23 -3.97
C ALA A 17 -0.49 2.20 -2.47
N GLN A 18 0.57 2.90 -2.06
CA GLN A 18 0.95 3.01 -0.65
C GLN A 18 -0.14 3.69 0.19
N HIS A 19 -0.79 4.72 -0.34
CA HIS A 19 -1.92 5.37 0.33
C HIS A 19 -3.13 4.42 0.46
N LEU A 20 -3.46 3.69 -0.61
CA LEU A 20 -4.53 2.68 -0.61
C LEU A 20 -4.26 1.55 0.38
N ILE A 21 -3.03 1.03 0.43
CA ILE A 21 -2.62 0.00 1.40
C ILE A 21 -2.84 0.50 2.82
N SER A 22 -2.41 1.73 3.13
CA SER A 22 -2.63 2.31 4.46
C SER A 22 -4.11 2.51 4.77
N TYR A 23 -4.95 2.83 3.78
CA TYR A 23 -6.39 2.97 3.97
C TYR A 23 -7.04 1.61 4.27
N LEU A 24 -6.73 0.58 3.47
CA LEU A 24 -7.26 -0.78 3.63
C LEU A 24 -6.86 -1.39 4.98
N GLN A 25 -5.64 -1.14 5.45
CA GLN A 25 -5.16 -1.64 6.75
C GLN A 25 -5.83 -0.95 7.96
N ARG A 26 -6.34 0.26 7.79
CA ARG A 26 -6.97 1.04 8.87
C ARG A 26 -8.49 0.96 8.88
N THR A 27 -9.07 0.47 7.79
CA THR A 27 -10.52 0.40 7.64
C THR A 27 -10.96 -0.99 8.03
N ASP A 28 -11.63 -1.08 9.18
CA ASP A 28 -12.27 -2.32 9.61
C ASP A 28 -13.64 -2.40 8.93
N HIS A 29 -13.77 -3.21 7.88
CA HIS A 29 -15.05 -3.39 7.23
C HIS A 29 -15.84 -4.45 8.01
N HIS A 30 -16.95 -4.06 8.65
CA HIS A 30 -17.81 -4.95 9.45
C HIS A 30 -18.26 -6.23 8.74
N GLU A 31 -18.19 -6.27 7.40
CA GLU A 31 -18.57 -7.42 6.57
C GLU A 31 -17.39 -8.09 5.84
N ARG A 32 -16.21 -7.45 5.81
CA ARG A 32 -15.04 -7.92 5.06
C ARG A 32 -13.76 -7.77 5.88
N ALA A 33 -13.10 -8.89 6.15
CA ALA A 33 -11.79 -8.86 6.77
C ALA A 33 -10.73 -8.93 5.67
N VAL A 34 -9.98 -7.86 5.46
CA VAL A 34 -8.81 -7.90 4.57
C VAL A 34 -7.72 -8.69 5.30
N VAL A 35 -7.52 -9.95 4.91
CA VAL A 35 -6.58 -10.86 5.58
C VAL A 35 -5.17 -10.77 4.98
N GLU A 36 -5.07 -10.38 3.71
CA GLU A 36 -3.79 -10.31 3.00
C GLU A 36 -3.83 -9.25 1.88
N ILE A 37 -2.76 -8.47 1.77
CA ILE A 37 -2.53 -7.55 0.65
C ILE A 37 -1.24 -7.98 -0.05
N ARG A 38 -1.33 -8.31 -1.34
CA ARG A 38 -0.21 -8.68 -2.21
C ARG A 38 0.11 -7.53 -3.14
N THR A 39 1.38 -7.13 -3.19
CA THR A 39 1.84 -6.10 -4.13
C THR A 39 2.60 -6.73 -5.29
N ILE A 40 2.30 -6.28 -6.51
CA ILE A 40 2.98 -6.68 -7.74
C ILE A 40 3.58 -5.42 -8.34
N ASP A 41 4.90 -5.40 -8.52
CA ASP A 41 5.59 -4.26 -9.11
C ASP A 41 6.71 -4.71 -10.05
N ARG A 42 7.03 -3.86 -11.02
CA ARG A 42 8.15 -4.09 -11.95
C ARG A 42 9.49 -3.76 -11.30
N ASN A 43 9.50 -2.79 -10.39
CA ASN A 43 10.71 -2.35 -9.69
C ASN A 43 10.60 -2.67 -8.20
N PRO A 44 11.70 -3.13 -7.55
CA PRO A 44 11.72 -3.20 -6.09
C PRO A 44 11.47 -1.80 -5.52
N PHE A 45 10.62 -1.71 -4.49
CA PHE A 45 10.31 -0.44 -3.82
C PHE A 45 11.61 0.21 -3.35
N ASN A 46 11.95 1.35 -3.96
CA ASN A 46 13.03 2.20 -3.49
C ASN A 46 12.39 3.29 -2.62
N LYS A 47 12.68 3.27 -1.31
CA LYS A 47 12.08 4.18 -0.34
C LYS A 47 12.48 5.62 -0.67
N PHE A 48 11.66 6.33 -1.45
CA PHE A 48 11.92 7.74 -1.79
C PHE A 48 11.54 8.73 -0.67
N LEU A 49 11.06 8.24 0.48
CA LEU A 49 10.82 9.09 1.67
C LEU A 49 12.05 9.12 2.58
N GLY A 50 13.17 9.55 2.02
CA GLY A 50 14.44 9.68 2.73
C GLY A 50 15.38 10.65 2.03
N ILE A 51 15.32 11.91 2.46
CA ILE A 51 16.44 12.85 2.44
C ILE A 51 16.76 13.48 1.05
N THR A 52 16.04 14.55 0.71
CA THR A 52 16.74 15.74 0.19
C THR A 52 17.16 16.58 1.39
N SER A 53 18.18 16.14 2.13
CA SER A 53 19.02 17.10 2.84
C SER A 53 19.89 17.75 1.78
N ASN A 54 19.66 19.05 1.57
CA ASN A 54 20.46 20.02 0.81
C ASN A 54 20.36 20.01 -0.72
N PHE A 55 19.38 20.74 -1.26
CA PHE A 55 19.54 21.68 -2.38
C PHE A 55 18.48 22.78 -2.15
N LEU A 56 18.83 23.91 -1.52
CA LEU A 56 19.13 25.18 -2.22
C LEU A 56 18.22 25.39 -3.43
N PHE A 57 17.03 25.96 -3.25
CA PHE A 57 16.67 27.37 -3.45
C PHE A 57 15.27 27.62 -2.87
#